data_AF-A0A7D5Z5U7-F1
#
_entry.id   AF-A0A7D5Z5U7-F1
#
_cell.length_a   1.000
_cell.length_b   1.000
_cell.length_c   1.000
_cell.angle_alpha   90.00
_cell.angle_beta   90.00
_cell.angle_gamma   90.00
#
_symmetry.space_group_name_H-M   'P 1'
#
loop_
_entity.id
_entity.type
_entity.pdbx_description
1 polymer ?
#
loop_
_entity_poly.entity_id
_entity_poly.type
_entity_poly.pdbx_seq_one_letter_code
_entity_poly.pdbx_strand_id
1 'polypeptide(L)'
;MDAFLATLSPWDLLYLRGKFRSGIPITGLAGLPDLPAEVISLIVIELTLDDIVNCRLVSRDWYSSWTQGPVITALSHFFFPGLIEKHKQLSNLQSPHRLVQASVANALRRRHSRPSRTSFILWREPRCPVFRRPGEEAEEPLDCRRLSFDVPGPTAFYDRGRLAWQANKLKIVVDDLHTCERHDCSLTEMHLHGQELTLQGMSRELLVFIAKRVGAGSNYNTMQIWHTDLKDWRRVTLPGPLTRCYVQGERVAFFTRQRLLVAWSWRGGASEIDISGEMNQPPEDYEGRRSFPGVILHPEKPDTLYVASIFRSKLNPGITEQSQKLRFLMSVVRYEDGKPTERWQELIQEDSLTDHFFISPHVFFQVVLLCPKMGPNGLYNLGTVLTSINVTYDEARLGEIYSGQVVELATTAFSIYKESFIQRRFVRCAGDSTIYCLPMQYEPSLYGLCDCEEPLTTWSEEHPSIPRWVELDTDSRRLDADKAAEDGIVLYLREVKCRLELELCLIVGDEDFQIHVTSEGILVWSFTEGTRLPAMDGPESLRGAKNEPSTLSTPVRPIHLLPFVAD
;
A
#
# COMPACT_ATOMS: atom_id res chain seq x y z
N MET A 1 13.02 -22.90 -17.19
CA MET A 1 13.28 -24.32 -16.83
C MET A 1 12.71 -25.27 -17.89
N ASP A 2 11.50 -25.00 -18.40
CA ASP A 2 10.85 -25.82 -19.43
C ASP A 2 11.61 -25.88 -20.76
N ALA A 3 12.31 -24.81 -21.17
CA ALA A 3 13.16 -24.83 -22.36
C ALA A 3 14.34 -25.80 -22.25
N PHE A 4 14.92 -25.97 -21.05
CA PHE A 4 16.01 -26.92 -20.82
C PHE A 4 15.47 -28.36 -20.77
N LEU A 5 14.33 -28.56 -20.12
CA LEU A 5 13.67 -29.87 -20.10
C LEU A 5 13.19 -30.29 -21.51
N ALA A 6 12.81 -29.34 -22.36
CA ALA A 6 12.43 -29.57 -23.76
C ALA A 6 13.63 -29.92 -24.67
N THR A 7 14.85 -29.55 -24.27
CA THR A 7 16.09 -29.95 -24.97
C THR A 7 16.56 -31.36 -24.61
N LEU A 8 16.02 -31.96 -23.55
CA LEU A 8 16.39 -33.31 -23.14
C LEU A 8 15.67 -34.31 -24.04
N SER A 9 16.42 -35.25 -24.60
CA SER A 9 15.82 -36.29 -25.42
C SER A 9 14.97 -37.22 -24.56
N PRO A 10 13.98 -37.92 -25.14
CA PRO A 10 13.21 -38.94 -24.44
C PRO A 10 14.10 -40.01 -23.78
N TRP A 11 15.31 -40.24 -24.33
CA TRP A 11 16.30 -41.17 -23.79
C TRP A 11 17.01 -40.62 -22.56
N ASP A 12 17.28 -39.32 -22.50
CA ASP A 12 17.85 -38.66 -21.32
C ASP A 12 16.87 -38.70 -20.15
N LEU A 13 15.58 -38.47 -20.42
CA LEU A 13 14.52 -38.56 -19.42
C LEU A 13 14.33 -39.99 -18.91
N LEU A 14 14.40 -41.00 -19.79
CA LEU A 14 14.34 -42.42 -19.41
C LEU A 14 15.60 -42.86 -18.64
N TYR A 15 16.78 -42.37 -19.03
CA TYR A 15 18.03 -42.63 -18.34
C TYR A 15 18.03 -42.04 -16.92
N LEU A 16 17.60 -40.79 -16.77
CA LEU A 16 17.44 -40.14 -15.47
C LEU A 16 16.41 -40.87 -14.60
N ARG A 17 15.23 -41.21 -15.14
CA ARG A 17 14.22 -42.02 -14.43
C ARG A 17 14.74 -43.41 -14.04
N GLY A 18 15.51 -44.06 -14.90
CA GLY A 18 16.13 -45.36 -14.63
C GLY A 18 17.18 -45.28 -13.52
N LYS A 19 17.96 -44.19 -13.46
CA LYS A 19 18.90 -43.90 -12.38
C LYS A 19 18.20 -43.60 -11.05
N PHE A 20 17.10 -42.84 -11.06
CA PHE A 20 16.29 -42.61 -9.85
C PHE A 20 15.63 -43.89 -9.31
N ARG A 21 15.22 -44.82 -10.18
CA ARG A 21 14.58 -46.10 -9.78
C ARG A 21 15.55 -47.19 -9.33
N SER A 22 16.82 -47.13 -9.74
CA SER A 22 17.80 -48.22 -9.49
C SER A 22 18.55 -48.10 -8.17
N GLY A 23 18.25 -47.10 -7.33
CA GLY A 23 18.83 -46.97 -5.99
C GLY A 23 20.35 -46.72 -5.97
N ILE A 24 20.96 -46.45 -7.13
CA ILE A 24 22.36 -46.07 -7.23
C ILE A 24 22.48 -44.65 -6.65
N PRO A 25 23.30 -44.40 -5.61
CA PRO A 25 23.50 -43.06 -5.09
C PRO A 25 24.04 -42.21 -6.24
N ILE A 26 23.30 -41.17 -6.63
CA ILE A 26 23.74 -40.25 -7.67
C ILE A 26 24.85 -39.39 -7.05
N THR A 27 26.07 -39.92 -7.04
CA THR A 27 27.27 -39.16 -6.73
C THR A 27 27.52 -38.18 -7.88
N GLY A 28 27.44 -36.88 -7.61
CA GLY A 28 27.80 -35.84 -8.58
C GLY A 28 26.66 -35.08 -9.23
N LEU A 29 25.43 -35.10 -8.68
CA LEU A 29 24.50 -34.00 -8.96
C LEU A 29 25.00 -32.77 -8.22
N ALA A 30 25.25 -31.70 -8.97
CA ALA A 30 25.60 -30.40 -8.43
C ALA A 30 24.57 -30.00 -7.35
N GLY A 31 25.05 -29.83 -6.12
CA GLY A 31 24.24 -29.27 -5.04
C GLY A 31 24.02 -27.78 -5.27
N LEU A 32 23.14 -27.17 -4.48
CA LEU A 32 22.97 -25.72 -4.50
C LEU A 32 24.31 -24.94 -4.36
N PRO A 33 25.28 -25.37 -3.53
CA PRO A 33 26.58 -24.71 -3.43
C PRO A 33 27.42 -24.74 -4.72
N ASP A 34 27.14 -25.69 -5.61
CA ASP A 34 27.85 -25.85 -6.88
C ASP A 34 27.23 -24.96 -7.99
N LEU A 35 26.09 -24.33 -7.74
CA LEU A 35 25.45 -23.41 -8.69
C LEU A 35 26.09 -22.02 -8.63
N PRO A 36 26.31 -21.36 -9.79
CA PRO A 36 26.71 -19.96 -9.81
C PRO A 36 25.69 -19.05 -9.12
N ALA A 37 26.18 -18.01 -8.45
CA ALA A 37 25.39 -17.01 -7.73
C ALA A 37 24.25 -16.42 -8.59
N GLU A 38 24.52 -16.24 -9.89
CA GLU A 38 23.60 -15.69 -10.87
C GLU A 38 22.40 -16.63 -11.09
N VAL A 39 22.63 -17.94 -11.13
CA VAL A 39 21.53 -18.92 -11.26
C VAL A 39 20.68 -18.92 -10.00
N ILE A 40 21.31 -18.87 -8.82
CA ILE A 40 20.60 -18.80 -7.53
C ILE A 40 19.77 -17.51 -7.45
N SER A 41 20.29 -16.40 -7.99
CA SER A 41 19.56 -15.12 -8.04
C SER A 41 18.30 -15.17 -8.93
N LEU A 42 18.22 -16.09 -9.90
CA LEU A 42 17.01 -16.33 -10.68
C LEU A 42 16.02 -17.25 -9.96
N ILE A 43 16.51 -18.15 -9.09
CA ILE A 43 15.64 -18.99 -8.26
C ILE A 43 14.99 -18.16 -7.16
N VAL A 44 15.72 -17.20 -6.58
CA VAL A 44 15.27 -16.47 -5.38
C VAL A 44 13.99 -15.66 -5.59
N ILE A 45 13.73 -15.19 -6.82
CA ILE A 45 12.54 -14.40 -7.16
C ILE A 45 11.27 -15.25 -7.27
N GLU A 46 11.43 -16.58 -7.38
CA GLU A 46 10.33 -17.55 -7.45
C GLU A 46 9.95 -18.10 -6.06
N LEU A 47 10.68 -17.71 -5.01
CA LEU A 47 10.50 -18.19 -3.64
C LEU A 47 9.81 -17.13 -2.78
N THR A 48 9.09 -17.55 -1.74
CA THR A 48 8.61 -16.61 -0.72
C THR A 48 9.75 -16.26 0.25
N LEU A 49 9.60 -15.15 1.00
CA LEU A 49 10.57 -14.79 2.05
C LEU A 49 10.77 -15.92 3.07
N ASP A 50 9.71 -16.63 3.41
CA ASP A 50 9.72 -17.80 4.29
C ASP A 50 10.57 -18.93 3.71
N ASP A 51 10.39 -19.25 2.42
CA ASP A 51 11.15 -20.28 1.73
C ASP A 51 12.64 -19.93 1.70
N ILE A 52 12.99 -18.67 1.42
CA ILE A 52 14.37 -18.19 1.42
C ILE A 52 15.01 -18.38 2.80
N VAL A 53 14.26 -18.06 3.86
CA VAL A 53 14.71 -18.23 5.24
C VAL A 53 14.87 -19.70 5.61
N ASN A 54 13.94 -20.56 5.22
CA ASN A 54 14.06 -22.01 5.42
C ASN A 54 15.25 -22.61 4.65
N CYS A 55 15.47 -22.16 3.41
CA CYS A 55 16.62 -22.53 2.59
C CYS A 55 17.95 -22.17 3.27
N ARG A 56 18.03 -21.01 3.92
CA ARG A 56 19.21 -20.59 4.70
C ARG A 56 19.48 -21.46 5.93
N LEU A 57 18.47 -22.16 6.44
CA LEU A 57 18.60 -23.06 7.60
C LEU A 57 19.06 -24.48 7.26
N VAL A 58 19.07 -24.86 5.97
CA VAL A 58 19.37 -26.25 5.55
C VAL A 58 20.80 -26.67 5.92
N SER A 59 21.79 -25.84 5.61
CA SER A 59 23.22 -26.10 5.89
C SER A 59 24.03 -24.80 5.83
N ARG A 60 25.29 -24.85 6.28
CA ARG A 60 26.22 -23.70 6.16
C ARG A 60 26.50 -23.32 4.70
N ASP A 61 26.62 -24.32 3.82
CA ASP A 61 26.92 -24.06 2.41
C ASP A 61 25.71 -23.44 1.71
N TRP A 62 24.50 -23.89 2.04
CA TRP A 62 23.26 -23.24 1.58
C TRP A 62 23.16 -21.82 2.09
N TYR A 63 23.41 -21.58 3.39
CA TYR A 63 23.44 -20.23 3.94
C TYR A 63 24.40 -19.32 3.16
N SER A 64 25.62 -19.80 2.89
CA SER A 64 26.63 -19.07 2.10
C SER A 64 26.11 -18.76 0.70
N SER A 65 25.53 -19.74 -0.01
CA SER A 65 24.92 -19.57 -1.33
C SER A 65 23.81 -18.51 -1.37
N TRP A 66 22.92 -18.50 -0.38
CA TRP A 66 21.78 -17.56 -0.31
C TRP A 66 22.16 -16.16 0.22
N THR A 67 23.43 -15.95 0.58
CA THR A 67 23.96 -14.68 1.11
C THR A 67 25.01 -14.06 0.19
N GLN A 68 25.28 -14.67 -0.97
CA GLN A 68 26.17 -14.11 -1.98
C GLN A 68 25.65 -12.79 -2.56
N GLY A 69 26.57 -11.91 -2.97
CA GLY A 69 26.25 -10.56 -3.47
C GLY A 69 25.15 -10.49 -4.54
N PRO A 70 25.19 -11.33 -5.61
CA PRO A 70 24.14 -11.35 -6.62
C PRO A 70 22.76 -11.73 -6.08
N VAL A 71 22.71 -12.70 -5.16
CA VAL A 71 21.45 -13.14 -4.52
C VAL A 71 20.89 -12.05 -3.61
N ILE A 72 21.74 -11.40 -2.80
CA ILE A 72 21.34 -10.26 -1.97
C ILE A 72 20.81 -9.09 -2.81
N THR A 73 21.44 -8.85 -3.96
CA THR A 73 21.01 -7.81 -4.91
C THR A 73 19.63 -8.14 -5.48
N ALA A 74 19.42 -9.39 -5.91
CA ALA A 74 18.11 -9.85 -6.41
C ALA A 74 17.02 -9.76 -5.33
N LEU A 75 17.31 -10.21 -4.09
CA LEU A 75 16.41 -10.07 -2.95
C LEU A 75 16.03 -8.61 -2.69
N SER A 76 17.02 -7.72 -2.67
CA SER A 76 16.76 -6.29 -2.48
C SER A 76 15.89 -5.73 -3.59
N HIS A 77 16.16 -6.07 -4.86
CA HIS A 77 15.43 -5.47 -5.97
C HIS A 77 13.99 -5.98 -6.09
N PHE A 78 13.74 -7.24 -5.68
CA PHE A 78 12.43 -7.86 -5.82
C PHE A 78 11.52 -7.63 -4.61
N PHE A 79 12.02 -7.88 -3.40
CA PHE A 79 11.22 -7.78 -2.16
C PHE A 79 11.29 -6.40 -1.51
N PHE A 80 12.41 -5.68 -1.66
CA PHE A 80 12.62 -4.38 -0.99
C PHE A 80 13.08 -3.29 -1.97
N PRO A 81 12.30 -3.01 -3.02
CA PRO A 81 12.77 -2.13 -4.08
C PRO A 81 13.06 -0.72 -3.56
N GLY A 82 14.18 -0.14 -3.98
CA GLY A 82 14.65 1.15 -3.50
C GLY A 82 15.43 1.11 -2.19
N LEU A 83 15.57 -0.05 -1.53
CA LEU A 83 16.30 -0.17 -0.26
C LEU A 83 17.76 0.25 -0.40
N ILE A 84 18.47 -0.30 -1.39
CA ILE A 84 19.90 -0.01 -1.62
C ILE A 84 20.07 1.43 -2.09
N GLU A 85 19.24 1.89 -3.03
CA GLU A 85 19.28 3.24 -3.60
C GLU A 85 19.04 4.30 -2.53
N LYS A 86 18.04 4.10 -1.67
CA LYS A 86 17.75 4.98 -0.52
C LYS A 86 18.97 5.13 0.38
N HIS A 87 19.59 4.01 0.78
CA HIS A 87 20.72 4.04 1.71
C HIS A 87 21.98 4.65 1.08
N LYS A 88 22.19 4.45 -0.24
CA LYS A 88 23.21 5.17 -1.00
C LYS A 88 22.98 6.67 -1.00
N GLN A 89 21.74 7.13 -1.27
CA GLN A 89 21.40 8.55 -1.25
C GLN A 89 21.56 9.16 0.15
N LEU A 90 21.21 8.42 1.20
CA LEU A 90 21.38 8.84 2.60
C LEU A 90 22.82 8.76 3.12
N SER A 91 23.80 8.40 2.27
CA SER A 91 25.21 8.23 2.67
C SER A 91 25.40 7.26 3.85
N ASN A 92 24.50 6.27 4.00
CA ASN A 92 24.59 5.29 5.08
C ASN A 92 25.48 4.12 4.64
N LEU A 93 26.61 3.92 5.32
CA LEU A 93 27.68 2.97 4.97
C LEU A 93 27.38 1.51 5.38
N GLN A 94 26.11 1.14 5.59
CA GLN A 94 25.76 -0.24 5.93
C GLN A 94 25.94 -1.18 4.73
N SER A 95 26.45 -2.39 4.99
CA SER A 95 26.59 -3.39 3.94
C SER A 95 25.20 -3.81 3.40
N PRO A 96 25.02 -3.96 2.07
CA PRO A 96 23.73 -4.34 1.47
C PRO A 96 23.15 -5.62 2.07
N HIS A 97 24.02 -6.57 2.45
CA HIS A 97 23.64 -7.78 3.15
C HIS A 97 22.87 -7.47 4.45
N ARG A 98 23.42 -6.60 5.31
CA ARG A 98 22.78 -6.22 6.58
C ARG A 98 21.47 -5.48 6.37
N LEU A 99 21.40 -4.63 5.36
CA LEU A 99 20.16 -3.93 5.00
C LEU A 99 19.06 -4.91 4.61
N VAL A 100 19.35 -5.82 3.67
CA VAL A 100 18.39 -6.84 3.23
C VAL A 100 17.99 -7.75 4.39
N GLN A 101 18.96 -8.18 5.21
CA GLN A 101 18.69 -9.01 6.37
C GLN A 101 17.76 -8.31 7.38
N ALA A 102 17.99 -7.03 7.67
CA ALA A 102 17.09 -6.25 8.53
C ALA A 102 15.68 -6.14 7.93
N SER A 103 15.56 -5.86 6.62
CA SER A 103 14.26 -5.77 5.94
C SER A 103 13.52 -7.11 5.90
N VAL A 104 14.21 -8.24 5.66
CA VAL A 104 13.63 -9.59 5.75
C VAL A 104 13.13 -9.87 7.16
N ALA A 105 13.91 -9.53 8.19
CA ALA A 105 13.51 -9.73 9.58
C ALA A 105 12.25 -8.92 9.91
N ASN A 106 12.18 -7.67 9.46
CA ASN A 106 11.02 -6.80 9.68
C ASN A 106 9.77 -7.33 8.95
N ALA A 107 9.90 -7.71 7.68
CA ALA A 107 8.79 -8.26 6.89
C ALA A 107 8.22 -9.55 7.51
N LEU A 108 9.11 -10.46 7.92
CA LEU A 108 8.71 -11.74 8.52
C LEU A 108 8.22 -11.60 9.96
N ARG A 109 8.63 -10.55 10.68
CA ARG A 109 8.15 -10.30 12.05
C ARG A 109 6.64 -10.29 12.08
N ARG A 110 5.98 -9.60 11.15
CA ARG A 110 4.52 -9.54 11.10
C ARG A 110 3.87 -10.86 10.75
N ARG A 111 4.46 -11.59 9.79
CA ARG A 111 3.89 -12.83 9.28
C ARG A 111 3.90 -13.95 10.32
N HIS A 112 4.92 -13.98 11.18
CA HIS A 112 5.14 -15.09 12.12
C HIS A 112 5.01 -14.74 13.58
N SER A 113 5.14 -13.47 13.96
CA SER A 113 5.07 -13.09 15.36
C SER A 113 3.62 -12.85 15.74
N ARG A 114 3.26 -13.32 16.94
CA ARG A 114 2.07 -12.79 17.61
C ARG A 114 2.29 -11.30 17.88
N PRO A 115 1.25 -10.46 17.83
CA PRO A 115 1.38 -9.08 18.26
C PRO A 115 1.87 -9.05 19.70
N SER A 116 2.97 -8.34 19.92
CA SER A 116 3.54 -8.09 21.25
C SER A 116 2.56 -7.39 22.18
N ARG A 117 1.69 -6.55 21.60
CA ARG A 117 0.60 -5.88 22.30
C ARG A 117 -0.60 -5.77 21.39
N THR A 118 -1.77 -5.98 21.98
CA THR A 118 -3.06 -5.72 21.35
C THR A 118 -3.79 -4.67 22.17
N SER A 119 -4.42 -3.71 21.52
CA SER A 119 -5.14 -2.62 22.18
C SER A 119 -6.36 -2.24 21.36
N PHE A 120 -7.50 -2.04 22.02
CA PHE A 120 -8.71 -1.57 21.36
C PHE A 120 -9.06 -0.18 21.88
N ILE A 121 -9.27 0.75 20.97
CA ILE A 121 -9.63 2.13 21.25
C ILE A 121 -11.09 2.28 20.86
N LEU A 122 -11.99 2.25 21.84
CA LEU A 122 -13.39 2.59 21.58
C LEU A 122 -13.45 4.05 21.12
N TRP A 123 -14.23 4.34 20.08
CA TRP A 123 -14.45 5.72 19.62
C TRP A 123 -14.93 6.65 20.75
N ARG A 124 -15.64 6.05 21.71
CA ARG A 124 -16.40 6.69 22.78
C ARG A 124 -15.63 6.80 24.10
N GLU A 125 -14.42 6.22 24.23
CA GLU A 125 -13.71 6.21 25.50
C GLU A 125 -12.88 7.49 25.71
N PRO A 126 -13.28 8.39 26.64
CA PRO A 126 -12.48 9.56 26.99
C PRO A 126 -11.15 9.16 27.66
N ARG A 127 -11.10 7.94 28.21
CA ARG A 127 -9.94 7.30 28.84
C ARG A 127 -9.71 5.98 28.15
N CYS A 128 -8.59 5.84 27.46
CA CYS A 128 -8.10 4.54 27.02
C CYS A 128 -7.00 4.12 28.02
N PRO A 129 -7.07 2.94 28.65
CA PRO A 129 -6.05 2.52 29.63
C PRO A 129 -4.64 2.43 29.02
N VAL A 130 -4.58 2.34 27.70
CA VAL A 130 -3.37 2.21 26.89
C VAL A 130 -2.70 3.56 26.64
N PHE A 131 -3.48 4.64 26.44
CA PHE A 131 -2.97 5.95 26.03
C PHE A 131 -3.14 7.01 27.12
N ARG A 132 -2.05 7.70 27.45
CA ARG A 132 -2.03 8.73 28.51
C ARG A 132 -2.01 10.12 27.91
N ARG A 133 -2.76 11.05 28.49
CA ARG A 133 -2.62 12.48 28.16
C ARG A 133 -1.48 13.09 28.98
N PRO A 134 -0.51 13.76 28.35
CA PRO A 134 0.53 14.46 29.08
C PRO A 134 -0.04 15.60 29.93
N GLY A 135 0.18 15.58 31.24
CA GLY A 135 -0.09 16.71 32.13
C GLY A 135 -1.53 16.85 32.66
N GLU A 136 -2.43 15.90 32.40
CA GLU A 136 -3.79 15.89 33.00
C GLU A 136 -3.88 14.89 34.17
N GLU A 137 -4.14 15.40 35.38
CA GLU A 137 -4.73 14.61 36.46
C GLU A 137 -6.24 14.47 36.21
N ALA A 138 -6.65 13.26 35.84
CA ALA A 138 -8.02 12.73 35.84
C ALA A 138 -9.19 13.73 35.93
N GLU A 139 -9.46 14.51 34.89
CA GLU A 139 -10.76 15.21 34.78
C GLU A 139 -11.92 14.21 34.63
N GLU A 140 -13.04 14.53 35.26
CA GLU A 140 -14.27 13.73 35.30
C GLU A 140 -14.91 13.59 33.91
N PRO A 141 -15.53 12.43 33.62
CA PRO A 141 -16.12 12.17 32.30
C PRO A 141 -17.31 13.10 32.04
N LEU A 142 -17.26 13.83 30.92
CA LEU A 142 -18.47 14.39 30.33
C LEU A 142 -19.40 13.23 29.92
N ASP A 143 -20.68 13.36 30.27
CA ASP A 143 -21.75 12.40 29.99
C ASP A 143 -22.01 12.31 28.47
N CYS A 144 -21.20 11.51 27.78
CA CYS A 144 -21.32 11.28 26.35
C CYS A 144 -22.33 10.15 26.09
N ARG A 145 -23.61 10.53 25.91
CA ARG A 145 -24.63 9.62 25.37
C ARG A 145 -24.18 9.06 24.01
N ARG A 146 -24.48 7.77 23.80
CA ARG A 146 -24.10 6.90 22.67
C ARG A 146 -24.28 7.58 21.30
N LEU A 147 -23.18 7.99 20.67
CA LEU A 147 -23.12 8.23 19.22
C LEU A 147 -22.67 6.94 18.55
N SER A 148 -23.54 6.32 17.74
CA SER A 148 -23.13 5.36 16.73
C SER A 148 -22.57 6.13 15.55
N PHE A 149 -21.35 5.78 15.10
CA PHE A 149 -20.88 6.23 13.81
C PHE A 149 -21.47 5.31 12.75
N ASP A 150 -21.79 5.86 11.57
CA ASP A 150 -22.11 5.03 10.42
C ASP A 150 -20.89 4.18 10.07
N VAL A 151 -21.12 2.97 9.55
CA VAL A 151 -20.04 2.08 9.08
C VAL A 151 -19.22 2.85 8.05
N PRO A 152 -17.89 2.93 8.20
CA PRO A 152 -17.02 2.08 9.03
C PRO A 152 -16.44 2.77 10.28
N GLY A 153 -17.06 3.86 10.76
CA GLY A 153 -16.52 4.72 11.80
C GLY A 153 -16.12 6.11 11.27
N PRO A 154 -15.66 7.02 12.15
CA PRO A 154 -15.16 8.33 11.74
C PRO A 154 -13.91 8.19 10.87
N THR A 155 -13.63 9.19 10.03
CA THR A 155 -12.42 9.24 9.23
C THR A 155 -11.17 9.17 10.13
N ALA A 156 -10.36 8.13 9.92
CA ALA A 156 -9.12 7.89 10.64
C ALA A 156 -7.94 7.82 9.67
N PHE A 157 -6.81 8.38 10.08
CA PHE A 157 -5.57 8.39 9.31
C PHE A 157 -4.41 7.86 10.15
N TYR A 158 -3.47 7.22 9.48
CA TYR A 158 -2.30 6.61 10.09
C TYR A 158 -1.04 6.99 9.31
N ASP A 159 0.01 7.43 10.01
CA ASP A 159 1.35 7.60 9.45
C ASP A 159 2.42 7.28 10.51
N ARG A 160 3.22 6.24 10.27
CA ARG A 160 4.41 5.85 11.05
C ARG A 160 4.22 5.88 12.57
N GLY A 161 3.30 5.08 13.06
CA GLY A 161 3.01 4.95 14.48
C GLY A 161 2.20 6.11 15.07
N ARG A 162 1.76 7.10 14.28
CA ARG A 162 0.76 8.09 14.71
C ARG A 162 -0.59 7.81 14.07
N LEU A 163 -1.64 7.86 14.88
CA LEU A 163 -3.01 7.60 14.50
C LEU A 163 -3.86 8.81 14.85
N ALA A 164 -4.61 9.36 13.91
CA ALA A 164 -5.55 10.46 14.17
C ALA A 164 -6.94 10.16 13.66
N TRP A 165 -7.96 10.56 14.42
CA TRP A 165 -9.36 10.47 13.98
C TRP A 165 -10.19 11.61 14.53
N GLN A 166 -11.26 11.92 13.79
CA GLN A 166 -12.19 12.96 14.16
C GLN A 166 -13.23 12.43 15.15
N ALA A 167 -12.97 12.58 16.45
CA ALA A 167 -13.87 12.11 17.51
C ALA A 167 -15.24 12.82 17.51
N ASN A 168 -15.28 14.11 17.17
CA ASN A 168 -16.51 14.85 16.90
C ASN A 168 -16.22 16.13 16.10
N LYS A 169 -17.23 16.96 15.86
CA LYS A 169 -17.10 18.23 15.12
C LYS A 169 -16.14 19.25 15.77
N LEU A 170 -15.81 19.07 17.05
CA LEU A 170 -15.04 19.99 17.86
C LEU A 170 -13.65 19.45 18.25
N LYS A 171 -13.34 18.19 17.96
CA LYS A 171 -12.17 17.52 18.52
C LYS A 171 -11.61 16.45 17.59
N ILE A 172 -10.29 16.49 17.40
CA ILE A 172 -9.49 15.42 16.83
C ILE A 172 -8.65 14.80 17.94
N VAL A 173 -8.57 13.47 17.94
CA VAL A 173 -7.66 12.72 18.81
C VAL A 173 -6.48 12.28 17.96
N VAL A 174 -5.27 12.41 18.52
CA VAL A 174 -4.01 11.98 17.92
C VAL A 174 -3.28 11.10 18.94
N ASP A 175 -3.15 9.83 18.64
CA ASP A 175 -2.42 8.86 19.46
C ASP A 175 -1.07 8.55 18.84
N ASP A 176 -0.01 8.63 19.64
CA ASP A 176 1.31 8.11 19.31
C ASP A 176 1.41 6.67 19.86
N LEU A 177 1.45 5.70 18.96
CA LEU A 177 1.44 4.28 19.29
C LEU A 177 2.78 3.80 19.86
N HIS A 178 3.87 4.51 19.62
CA HIS A 178 5.18 4.18 20.18
C HIS A 178 5.29 4.65 21.63
N THR A 179 4.90 5.90 21.91
CA THR A 179 4.99 6.47 23.26
C THR A 179 3.75 6.18 24.10
N CYS A 180 2.66 5.75 23.46
CA CYS A 180 1.34 5.60 24.07
C CYS A 180 0.82 6.92 24.67
N GLU A 181 1.14 8.03 24.01
CA GLU A 181 0.66 9.35 24.38
C GLU A 181 -0.54 9.75 23.52
N ARG A 182 -1.51 10.41 24.14
CA ARG A 182 -2.68 10.97 23.49
C ARG A 182 -2.61 12.48 23.50
N HIS A 183 -2.77 13.08 22.33
CA HIS A 183 -2.90 14.51 22.14
C HIS A 183 -4.26 14.84 21.54
N ASP A 184 -4.83 15.95 21.98
CA ASP A 184 -6.11 16.42 21.50
C ASP A 184 -5.90 17.72 20.71
N CYS A 185 -6.43 17.77 19.49
CA CYS A 185 -6.50 18.99 18.70
C CYS A 185 -7.93 19.56 18.80
N SER A 186 -8.04 20.71 19.45
CA SER A 186 -9.31 21.41 19.64
C SER A 186 -9.69 22.17 18.37
N LEU A 187 -10.93 21.98 17.93
CA LEU A 187 -11.55 22.68 16.81
C LEU A 187 -12.59 23.71 17.29
N THR A 188 -12.71 23.92 18.60
CA THR A 188 -13.76 24.76 19.22
C THR A 188 -13.74 26.18 18.68
N GLU A 189 -12.57 26.81 18.59
CA GLU A 189 -12.44 28.18 18.09
C GLU A 189 -12.96 28.32 16.64
N MET A 190 -12.61 27.37 15.78
CA MET A 190 -13.05 27.36 14.38
C MET A 190 -14.56 27.13 14.27
N HIS A 191 -15.11 26.24 15.11
CA HIS A 191 -16.55 26.01 15.18
C HIS A 191 -17.32 27.24 15.66
N LEU A 192 -16.81 27.95 16.67
CA LEU A 192 -17.40 29.22 17.16
C LEU A 192 -17.39 30.31 16.07
N HIS A 193 -16.42 30.27 15.15
CA HIS A 193 -16.38 31.12 13.96
C HIS A 193 -17.27 30.62 12.80
N GLY A 194 -18.13 29.64 13.03
CA GLY A 194 -19.05 29.09 12.02
C GLY A 194 -18.36 28.25 10.95
N GLN A 195 -17.15 27.75 11.21
CA GLN A 195 -16.41 26.84 10.34
C GLN A 195 -16.46 25.42 10.89
N GLU A 196 -17.00 24.50 10.10
CA GLU A 196 -16.93 23.06 10.39
C GLU A 196 -15.71 22.49 9.67
N LEU A 197 -14.77 21.94 10.43
CA LEU A 197 -13.57 21.33 9.88
C LEU A 197 -13.79 19.82 9.69
N THR A 198 -13.42 19.32 8.51
CA THR A 198 -13.38 17.88 8.22
C THR A 198 -11.94 17.46 7.92
N LEU A 199 -11.43 16.45 8.63
CA LEU A 199 -10.08 15.92 8.40
C LEU A 199 -9.99 15.27 7.02
N GLN A 200 -8.90 15.52 6.29
CA GLN A 200 -8.70 15.05 4.90
C GLN A 200 -7.38 14.33 4.66
N GLY A 201 -6.41 14.51 5.54
CA GLY A 201 -5.10 13.89 5.40
C GLY A 201 -4.23 14.14 6.62
N MET A 202 -3.20 13.32 6.75
CA MET A 202 -2.28 13.35 7.87
C MET A 202 -0.88 12.94 7.42
N SER A 203 0.12 13.57 8.03
CA SER A 203 1.44 12.99 8.24
C SER A 203 1.72 12.95 9.74
N ARG A 204 2.87 12.40 10.12
CA ARG A 204 3.37 12.52 11.49
C ARG A 204 3.34 13.97 11.99
N GLU A 205 3.68 14.95 11.15
CA GLU A 205 3.84 16.35 11.53
C GLU A 205 2.58 17.19 11.32
N LEU A 206 1.73 16.87 10.34
CA LEU A 206 0.61 17.72 9.92
C LEU A 206 -0.75 17.00 9.95
N LEU A 207 -1.79 17.73 10.35
CA LEU A 207 -3.18 17.39 10.08
C LEU A 207 -3.77 18.40 9.10
N VAL A 208 -4.46 17.92 8.06
CA VAL A 208 -5.04 18.75 7.00
C VAL A 208 -6.56 18.66 7.03
N PHE A 209 -7.22 19.81 7.07
CA PHE A 209 -8.66 19.94 7.15
C PHE A 209 -9.23 20.77 6.01
N ILE A 210 -10.39 20.38 5.49
CA ILE A 210 -11.26 21.29 4.74
C ILE A 210 -12.08 22.11 5.72
N ALA A 211 -12.14 23.43 5.52
CA ALA A 211 -13.08 24.30 6.22
C ALA A 211 -14.39 24.43 5.43
N LYS A 212 -15.47 23.87 5.99
CA LYS A 212 -16.84 24.00 5.52
C LYS A 212 -17.49 25.18 6.22
N ARG A 213 -18.07 26.13 5.47
CA ARG A 213 -18.89 27.20 6.04
C ARG A 213 -20.36 26.83 5.90
N VAL A 214 -21.11 26.94 7.00
CA VAL A 214 -22.55 26.71 7.01
C VAL A 214 -23.21 27.65 5.99
N GLY A 215 -23.95 27.09 5.03
CA GLY A 215 -24.67 27.84 3.99
C GLY A 215 -23.87 28.20 2.73
N ALA A 216 -22.58 27.87 2.62
CA ALA A 216 -21.73 28.25 1.48
C ALA A 216 -21.78 27.29 0.27
N GLY A 217 -22.69 26.31 0.27
CA GLY A 217 -22.74 25.25 -0.75
C GLY A 217 -21.51 24.33 -0.74
N SER A 218 -21.28 23.58 -1.83
CA SER A 218 -20.21 22.57 -1.93
C SER A 218 -18.84 23.12 -2.36
N ASN A 219 -18.63 24.44 -2.35
CA ASN A 219 -17.43 25.08 -2.86
C ASN A 219 -16.41 25.32 -1.74
N TYR A 220 -15.75 24.26 -1.29
CA TYR A 220 -14.78 24.32 -0.21
C TYR A 220 -13.35 24.46 -0.74
N ASN A 221 -12.83 25.69 -0.78
CA ASN A 221 -11.47 25.98 -1.23
C ASN A 221 -10.52 26.43 -0.10
N THR A 222 -11.00 26.48 1.14
CA THR A 222 -10.17 26.90 2.29
C THR A 222 -9.75 25.70 3.11
N MET A 223 -8.45 25.47 3.20
CA MET A 223 -7.85 24.43 4.03
C MET A 223 -7.32 25.03 5.34
N GLN A 224 -7.50 24.33 6.44
CA GLN A 224 -6.79 24.59 7.70
C GLN A 224 -5.80 23.46 7.91
N ILE A 225 -4.57 23.80 8.32
CA ILE A 225 -3.49 22.85 8.53
C ILE A 225 -2.96 23.06 9.94
N TRP A 226 -2.98 22.02 10.74
CA TRP A 226 -2.45 22.04 12.10
C TRP A 226 -1.12 21.30 12.14
N HIS A 227 -0.10 21.93 12.73
CA HIS A 227 1.17 21.27 13.00
C HIS A 227 1.12 20.63 14.37
N THR A 228 1.25 19.31 14.41
CA THR A 228 1.09 18.49 15.63
C THR A 228 2.12 18.87 16.70
N ASP A 229 3.40 18.95 16.34
CA ASP A 229 4.46 19.24 17.32
C ASP A 229 4.53 20.73 17.72
N LEU A 230 4.36 21.66 16.76
CA LEU A 230 4.37 23.10 17.03
C LEU A 230 3.08 23.60 17.68
N LYS A 231 1.99 22.82 17.58
CA LYS A 231 0.63 23.18 18.00
C LYS A 231 0.07 24.45 17.34
N ASP A 232 0.56 24.77 16.15
CA ASP A 232 0.20 25.97 15.40
C ASP A 232 -0.75 25.68 14.24
N TRP A 233 -1.56 26.67 13.86
CA TRP A 233 -2.47 26.61 12.73
C TRP A 233 -1.99 27.46 11.56
N ARG A 234 -2.23 26.98 10.34
CA ARG A 234 -2.08 27.75 9.10
C ARG A 234 -3.29 27.56 8.20
N ARG A 235 -3.64 28.64 7.51
CA ARG A 235 -4.71 28.67 6.52
C ARG A 235 -4.13 28.68 5.12
N VAL A 236 -4.67 27.86 4.23
CA VAL A 236 -4.34 27.86 2.80
C VAL A 236 -5.63 28.02 2.01
N THR A 237 -5.68 29.00 1.12
CA THR A 237 -6.82 29.19 0.21
C THR A 237 -6.43 28.71 -1.18
N LEU A 238 -7.14 27.71 -1.68
CA LEU A 238 -6.92 27.11 -2.99
C LEU A 238 -7.64 27.91 -4.09
N PRO A 239 -7.11 27.88 -5.34
CA PRO A 239 -7.74 28.54 -6.49
C PRO A 239 -9.11 27.94 -6.87
N GLY A 240 -9.47 26.79 -6.30
CA GLY A 240 -10.80 26.22 -6.39
C GLY A 240 -11.02 25.08 -5.40
N PRO A 241 -12.19 24.41 -5.44
CA PRO A 241 -12.53 23.38 -4.45
C PRO A 241 -11.54 22.22 -4.47
N LEU A 242 -11.26 21.68 -3.29
CA LEU A 242 -10.41 20.49 -3.15
C LEU A 242 -11.06 19.27 -3.84
N THR A 243 -10.23 18.49 -4.51
CA THR A 243 -10.57 17.14 -5.01
C THR A 243 -9.76 16.07 -4.31
N ARG A 244 -8.51 16.36 -3.92
CA ARG A 244 -7.65 15.48 -3.13
C ARG A 244 -6.51 16.23 -2.46
N CYS A 245 -6.03 15.71 -1.33
CA CYS A 245 -4.72 16.09 -0.80
C CYS A 245 -3.82 14.85 -0.60
N TYR A 246 -2.51 15.07 -0.71
CA TYR A 246 -1.47 14.08 -0.41
C TYR A 246 -0.52 14.70 0.61
N VAL A 247 -0.29 14.03 1.73
CA VAL A 247 0.44 14.59 2.87
C VAL A 247 1.68 13.75 3.15
N GLN A 248 2.85 14.40 3.30
CA GLN A 248 4.10 13.72 3.64
C GLN A 248 5.05 14.68 4.34
N GLY A 249 5.43 14.37 5.59
CA GLY A 249 6.28 15.28 6.35
C GLY A 249 5.55 16.60 6.65
N GLU A 250 6.28 17.72 6.59
CA GLU A 250 5.72 19.08 6.64
C GLU A 250 5.16 19.59 5.28
N ARG A 251 4.77 18.70 4.36
CA ARG A 251 4.31 19.06 3.01
C ARG A 251 2.96 18.45 2.65
N VAL A 252 2.23 19.19 1.83
CA VAL A 252 0.92 18.80 1.29
C VAL A 252 0.85 19.14 -0.19
N ALA A 253 0.39 18.21 -1.02
CA ALA A 253 -0.01 18.51 -2.39
C ALA A 253 -1.54 18.50 -2.48
N PHE A 254 -2.11 19.60 -2.94
CA PHE A 254 -3.55 19.75 -3.16
C PHE A 254 -3.87 19.64 -4.64
N PHE A 255 -4.88 18.83 -4.97
CA PHE A 255 -5.43 18.74 -6.31
C PHE A 255 -6.84 19.33 -6.31
N THR A 256 -7.11 20.29 -7.19
CA THR A 256 -8.40 20.99 -7.25
C THR A 256 -9.35 20.37 -8.28
N ARG A 257 -10.64 20.70 -8.21
CA ARG A 257 -11.63 20.27 -9.23
C ARG A 257 -11.34 20.83 -10.61
N GLN A 258 -10.65 21.97 -10.65
CA GLN A 258 -10.17 22.63 -11.87
C GLN A 258 -8.92 21.96 -12.46
N ARG A 259 -8.48 20.83 -11.88
CA ARG A 259 -7.27 20.09 -12.30
C ARG A 259 -5.97 20.87 -12.09
N LEU A 260 -5.93 21.73 -11.07
CA LEU A 260 -4.72 22.43 -10.66
C LEU A 260 -4.04 21.64 -9.54
N LEU A 261 -2.71 21.53 -9.62
CA LEU A 261 -1.88 20.94 -8.58
C LEU A 261 -1.18 22.07 -7.82
N VAL A 262 -1.41 22.15 -6.51
CA VAL A 262 -0.76 23.13 -5.63
C VAL A 262 0.09 22.38 -4.62
N ALA A 263 1.40 22.55 -4.69
CA ALA A 263 2.32 22.06 -3.67
C ALA A 263 2.41 23.09 -2.54
N TRP A 264 2.33 22.64 -1.31
CA TRP A 264 2.45 23.47 -0.13
C TRP A 264 3.41 22.86 0.88
N SER A 265 4.20 23.70 1.53
CA SER A 265 5.05 23.30 2.65
C SER A 265 4.90 24.25 3.83
N TRP A 266 5.08 23.72 5.04
CA TRP A 266 5.00 24.52 6.25
C TRP A 266 5.98 25.70 6.22
N ARG A 267 7.18 25.54 5.67
CA ARG A 267 8.19 26.61 5.64
C ARG A 267 8.21 27.43 4.35
N GLY A 268 7.85 26.84 3.21
CA GLY A 268 7.96 27.46 1.88
C GLY A 268 6.67 28.05 1.33
N GLY A 269 5.51 27.82 1.94
CA GLY A 269 4.23 28.33 1.44
C GLY A 269 3.67 27.49 0.29
N ALA A 270 2.80 28.09 -0.55
CA ALA A 270 2.12 27.42 -1.66
C ALA A 270 2.73 27.81 -3.02
N SER A 271 2.91 26.84 -3.90
CA SER A 271 3.26 27.02 -5.30
C SER A 271 2.36 26.17 -6.20
N GLU A 272 1.94 26.74 -7.33
CA GLU A 272 1.21 26.00 -8.35
C GLU A 272 2.21 25.23 -9.23
N ILE A 273 1.86 24.00 -9.55
CA ILE A 273 2.66 23.08 -10.37
C ILE A 273 1.94 22.90 -11.69
N ASP A 274 2.57 23.31 -12.79
CA ASP A 274 1.99 23.15 -14.12
C ASP A 274 2.06 21.68 -14.57
N ILE A 275 0.90 21.04 -14.60
CA ILE A 275 0.71 19.66 -15.08
C ILE A 275 0.04 19.60 -16.45
N SER A 276 -0.12 20.74 -17.13
CA SER A 276 -0.73 20.83 -18.46
C SER A 276 0.27 20.65 -19.61
N GLY A 277 1.57 20.78 -19.32
CA GLY A 277 2.65 20.66 -20.30
C GLY A 277 2.75 19.30 -21.00
N GLU A 278 3.50 19.25 -22.09
CA GLU A 278 3.63 18.09 -23.00
C GLU A 278 4.05 16.79 -22.28
N MET A 279 4.91 16.88 -21.25
CA MET A 279 5.36 15.70 -20.48
C MET A 279 4.20 14.96 -19.77
N ASN A 280 3.07 15.62 -19.59
CA ASN A 280 1.87 15.09 -18.96
C ASN A 280 0.82 14.58 -19.96
N GLN A 281 1.02 14.83 -21.24
CA GLN A 281 0.09 14.43 -22.28
C GLN A 281 0.22 12.94 -22.59
N PRO A 282 -0.90 12.26 -22.88
CA PRO A 282 -0.86 10.90 -23.39
C PRO A 282 -0.15 10.85 -24.75
N PRO A 283 0.50 9.73 -25.10
CA PRO A 283 0.90 9.49 -26.49
C PRO A 283 -0.30 9.47 -27.45
N GLU A 284 -0.05 9.64 -28.75
CA GLU A 284 -1.11 9.82 -29.77
C GLU A 284 -2.09 8.65 -29.86
N ASP A 285 -1.68 7.43 -29.55
CA ASP A 285 -2.48 6.21 -29.55
C ASP A 285 -3.29 6.00 -28.27
N TYR A 286 -3.19 6.92 -27.31
CA TYR A 286 -3.90 6.86 -26.02
C TYR A 286 -4.93 7.97 -25.86
N GLU A 287 -5.98 7.67 -25.11
CA GLU A 287 -7.02 8.63 -24.75
C GLU A 287 -6.49 9.72 -23.80
N GLY A 288 -7.15 10.88 -23.84
CA GLY A 288 -6.93 11.98 -22.90
C GLY A 288 -7.10 11.57 -21.43
N ARG A 289 -6.59 12.42 -20.52
CA ARG A 289 -6.75 12.22 -19.06
C ARG A 289 -8.23 12.20 -18.65
N ARG A 290 -8.76 10.98 -18.50
CA ARG A 290 -10.02 10.69 -17.79
C ARG A 290 -9.81 10.41 -16.31
N SER A 291 -8.57 10.12 -15.91
CA SER A 291 -8.16 9.79 -14.55
C SER A 291 -7.71 11.03 -13.75
N PHE A 292 -7.86 10.97 -12.43
CA PHE A 292 -7.24 11.95 -11.53
C PHE A 292 -5.80 11.53 -11.25
N PRO A 293 -4.81 12.43 -11.41
CA PRO A 293 -3.42 12.07 -11.21
C PRO A 293 -3.12 11.79 -9.73
N GLY A 294 -2.18 10.88 -9.53
CA GLY A 294 -1.55 10.58 -8.26
C GLY A 294 -0.43 11.56 -7.97
N VAL A 295 -0.17 11.88 -6.70
CA VAL A 295 1.00 12.69 -6.34
C VAL A 295 1.81 11.98 -5.27
N ILE A 296 3.11 11.89 -5.48
CA ILE A 296 4.07 11.33 -4.54
C ILE A 296 5.03 12.44 -4.13
N LEU A 297 5.05 12.77 -2.84
CA LEU A 297 5.99 13.74 -2.28
C LEU A 297 7.28 13.01 -1.87
N HIS A 298 8.44 13.39 -2.41
CA HIS A 298 9.69 12.70 -2.11
C HIS A 298 10.13 12.94 -0.67
N PRO A 299 10.22 11.95 0.24
CA PRO A 299 10.33 12.20 1.68
C PRO A 299 11.57 13.00 2.10
N GLU A 300 12.70 12.84 1.40
CA GLU A 300 13.99 13.47 1.73
C GLU A 300 14.35 14.70 0.88
N LYS A 301 13.69 14.89 -0.27
CA LYS A 301 13.95 16.01 -1.19
C LYS A 301 12.73 16.94 -1.18
N PRO A 302 12.79 18.07 -0.45
CA PRO A 302 11.63 18.93 -0.23
C PRO A 302 11.07 19.54 -1.53
N ASP A 303 11.94 19.77 -2.51
CA ASP A 303 11.60 20.42 -3.79
C ASP A 303 11.21 19.41 -4.88
N THR A 304 11.24 18.11 -4.56
CA THR A 304 10.91 17.03 -5.49
C THR A 304 9.55 16.41 -5.20
N LEU A 305 8.72 16.30 -6.24
CA LEU A 305 7.49 15.51 -6.23
C LEU A 305 7.34 14.75 -7.55
N TYR A 306 6.51 13.71 -7.55
CA TYR A 306 6.19 12.94 -8.74
C TYR A 306 4.68 12.98 -8.98
N VAL A 307 4.29 13.15 -10.24
CA VAL A 307 2.89 13.12 -10.68
C VAL A 307 2.68 11.85 -11.49
N ALA A 308 1.84 10.95 -10.98
CA ALA A 308 1.47 9.71 -11.63
C ALA A 308 0.18 9.90 -12.44
N SER A 309 0.10 9.25 -13.60
CA SER A 309 -1.06 9.25 -14.48
C SER A 309 -1.17 7.92 -15.20
N ILE A 310 -2.41 7.53 -15.49
CA ILE A 310 -2.70 6.32 -16.25
C ILE A 310 -3.55 6.66 -17.46
N PHE A 311 -3.15 6.11 -18.61
CA PHE A 311 -3.78 6.32 -19.90
C PHE A 311 -4.33 5.01 -20.46
N ARG A 312 -5.45 5.10 -21.16
CA ARG A 312 -6.11 3.98 -21.84
C ARG A 312 -5.86 4.09 -23.35
N SER A 313 -5.57 2.99 -24.02
CA SER A 313 -5.42 2.98 -25.49
C SER A 313 -6.72 3.37 -26.19
N LYS A 314 -6.64 4.10 -27.30
CA LYS A 314 -7.79 4.39 -28.15
C LYS A 314 -8.33 3.10 -28.78
N LEU A 315 -9.65 2.96 -28.85
CA LEU A 315 -10.30 1.91 -29.64
C LEU A 315 -10.15 2.25 -31.13
N ASN A 316 -9.62 1.34 -31.96
CA ASN A 316 -9.58 1.56 -33.41
C ASN A 316 -10.93 1.15 -34.01
N PRO A 317 -11.68 2.07 -34.63
CA PRO A 317 -13.04 1.82 -35.10
C PRO A 317 -13.14 0.89 -36.32
N GLY A 318 -12.03 0.37 -36.85
CA GLY A 318 -11.97 -0.38 -38.11
C GLY A 318 -11.69 -1.89 -38.00
N ILE A 319 -11.55 -2.44 -36.79
CA ILE A 319 -11.27 -3.88 -36.58
C ILE A 319 -12.46 -4.46 -35.79
N THR A 320 -12.92 -5.66 -36.18
CA THR A 320 -14.00 -6.38 -35.53
C THR A 320 -13.83 -6.44 -34.00
N GLU A 321 -14.93 -6.15 -33.28
CA GLU A 321 -15.01 -5.94 -31.82
C GLU A 321 -14.43 -7.11 -30.97
N GLN A 322 -14.28 -8.30 -31.57
CA GLN A 322 -13.83 -9.50 -30.89
C GLN A 322 -12.30 -9.61 -30.65
N SER A 323 -11.48 -8.61 -31.06
CA SER A 323 -10.01 -8.76 -31.00
C SER A 323 -9.21 -7.59 -30.40
N GLN A 324 -9.83 -6.45 -30.06
CA GLN A 324 -9.08 -5.33 -29.49
C GLN A 324 -8.97 -5.40 -27.98
N LYS A 325 -7.83 -5.91 -27.54
CA LYS A 325 -7.42 -5.83 -26.14
C LYS A 325 -7.04 -4.39 -25.78
N LEU A 326 -7.78 -3.80 -24.85
CA LEU A 326 -7.44 -2.50 -24.27
C LEU A 326 -6.09 -2.59 -23.55
N ARG A 327 -5.28 -1.55 -23.73
CA ARG A 327 -3.95 -1.41 -23.12
C ARG A 327 -3.92 -0.22 -22.18
N PHE A 328 -3.16 -0.35 -21.11
CA PHE A 328 -2.95 0.71 -20.13
C PHE A 328 -1.50 1.12 -20.06
N LEU A 329 -1.26 2.43 -20.10
CA LEU A 329 0.06 3.00 -19.97
C LEU A 329 0.13 3.81 -18.69
N MET A 330 1.02 3.42 -17.79
CA MET A 330 1.37 4.20 -16.62
C MET A 330 2.44 5.23 -16.99
N SER A 331 2.32 6.44 -16.45
CA SER A 331 3.28 7.53 -16.66
C SER A 331 3.52 8.24 -15.34
N VAL A 332 4.80 8.42 -14.99
CA VAL A 332 5.21 9.20 -13.82
C VAL A 332 6.13 10.30 -14.28
N VAL A 333 5.87 11.53 -13.85
CA VAL A 333 6.68 12.71 -14.18
C VAL A 333 7.29 13.25 -12.89
N ARG A 334 8.61 13.40 -12.83
CA ARG A 334 9.30 14.07 -11.74
C ARG A 334 9.24 15.57 -11.95
N TYR A 335 8.97 16.28 -10.87
CA TYR A 335 9.04 17.72 -10.77
C TYR A 335 10.10 18.11 -9.76
N GLU A 336 10.94 19.08 -10.13
CA GLU A 336 11.89 19.74 -9.24
C GLU A 336 11.65 21.25 -9.36
N ASP A 337 11.51 21.93 -8.22
CA ASP A 337 11.20 23.37 -8.17
C ASP A 337 9.96 23.75 -8.99
N GLY A 338 8.97 22.85 -9.03
CA GLY A 338 7.72 23.02 -9.79
C GLY A 338 7.85 22.87 -11.31
N LYS A 339 9.02 22.50 -11.83
CA LYS A 339 9.24 22.24 -13.26
C LYS A 339 9.37 20.74 -13.52
N PRO A 340 8.78 20.21 -14.60
CA PRO A 340 8.95 18.81 -14.96
C PRO A 340 10.39 18.58 -15.45
N THR A 341 11.06 17.56 -14.91
CA THR A 341 12.47 17.25 -15.23
C THR A 341 12.64 15.93 -15.95
N GLU A 342 11.83 14.92 -15.61
CA GLU A 342 11.96 13.58 -16.18
C GLU A 342 10.61 12.86 -16.23
N ARG A 343 10.46 11.94 -17.18
CA ARG A 343 9.25 11.14 -17.38
C ARG A 343 9.61 9.67 -17.56
N TRP A 344 8.92 8.80 -16.84
CA TRP A 344 8.95 7.36 -17.03
C TRP A 344 7.58 6.90 -17.50
N GLN A 345 7.59 5.93 -18.42
CA GLN A 345 6.37 5.31 -18.93
C GLN A 345 6.54 3.81 -18.97
N GLU A 346 5.49 3.09 -18.60
CA GLU A 346 5.50 1.64 -18.68
C GLU A 346 4.10 1.11 -19.02
N LEU A 347 4.08 0.18 -19.96
CA LEU A 347 2.85 -0.53 -20.33
C LEU A 347 2.50 -1.50 -19.21
N ILE A 348 1.26 -1.45 -18.72
CA ILE A 348 0.78 -2.42 -17.74
C ILE A 348 0.70 -3.78 -18.42
N GLN A 349 1.40 -4.76 -17.86
CA GLN A 349 1.42 -6.12 -18.36
C GLN A 349 0.05 -6.75 -18.15
N GLU A 350 -0.36 -7.59 -19.11
CA GLU A 350 -1.67 -8.23 -19.07
C GLU A 350 -1.87 -9.07 -17.81
N ASP A 351 -0.84 -9.81 -17.43
CA ASP A 351 -0.84 -10.65 -16.23
C ASP A 351 -0.84 -9.85 -14.93
N SER A 352 -0.63 -8.53 -15.00
CA SER A 352 -0.69 -7.59 -13.88
C SER A 352 -2.04 -6.86 -13.81
N LEU A 353 -2.97 -7.12 -14.74
CA LEU A 353 -4.33 -6.56 -14.75
C LEU A 353 -5.32 -7.53 -14.11
N THR A 354 -6.37 -6.96 -13.50
CA THR A 354 -7.53 -7.76 -13.04
C THR A 354 -8.33 -8.35 -14.21
N ASP A 355 -8.79 -9.59 -14.06
CA ASP A 355 -9.63 -10.30 -15.05
C ASP A 355 -11.00 -9.60 -15.26
N HIS A 356 -11.51 -8.89 -14.24
CA HIS A 356 -12.79 -8.19 -14.28
C HIS A 356 -12.85 -7.07 -15.34
N PHE A 357 -11.68 -6.69 -15.84
CA PHE A 357 -11.52 -5.65 -16.84
C PHE A 357 -12.04 -6.03 -18.23
N PHE A 358 -12.06 -7.32 -18.58
CA PHE A 358 -12.39 -7.78 -19.93
C PHE A 358 -13.89 -7.91 -20.22
N ILE A 359 -14.76 -7.64 -19.25
CA ILE A 359 -16.17 -8.09 -19.32
C ILE A 359 -17.09 -7.11 -20.06
N SER A 360 -16.75 -5.81 -20.23
CA SER A 360 -17.56 -4.94 -21.10
C SER A 360 -16.85 -3.66 -21.59
N PRO A 361 -16.80 -3.41 -22.91
CA PRO A 361 -16.30 -2.14 -23.47
C PRO A 361 -17.18 -0.93 -23.12
N HIS A 362 -18.37 -1.15 -22.55
CA HIS A 362 -19.36 -0.11 -22.24
C HIS A 362 -19.36 0.40 -20.80
N VAL A 363 -18.53 -0.17 -19.91
CA VAL A 363 -18.44 0.32 -18.52
C VAL A 363 -17.57 1.57 -18.50
N PHE A 364 -18.17 2.71 -18.16
CA PHE A 364 -17.43 3.92 -17.83
C PHE A 364 -16.74 3.69 -16.48
N PHE A 365 -15.43 3.51 -16.51
CA PHE A 365 -14.61 3.46 -15.31
C PHE A 365 -13.79 4.75 -15.16
N GLN A 366 -13.74 5.27 -13.94
CA GLN A 366 -12.83 6.35 -13.59
C GLN A 366 -11.66 5.77 -12.82
N VAL A 367 -10.44 5.94 -13.35
CA VAL A 367 -9.23 5.54 -12.62
C VAL A 367 -8.79 6.66 -11.71
N VAL A 368 -8.51 6.30 -10.47
CA VAL A 368 -8.13 7.22 -9.42
C VAL A 368 -6.81 6.76 -8.84
N LEU A 369 -5.72 7.53 -8.97
CA LEU A 369 -4.43 7.09 -8.43
C LEU A 369 -4.27 7.59 -6.99
N LEU A 370 -4.34 6.69 -6.01
CA LEU A 370 -4.18 7.03 -4.58
C LEU A 370 -2.72 7.20 -4.16
N CYS A 371 -1.78 6.54 -4.83
CA CYS A 371 -0.35 6.59 -4.51
C CYS A 371 -0.02 6.31 -3.02
N PRO A 372 -0.62 5.31 -2.34
CA PRO A 372 -0.24 4.99 -0.97
C PRO A 372 1.19 4.46 -0.93
N LYS A 373 1.92 4.84 0.12
CA LYS A 373 3.26 4.33 0.38
C LYS A 373 3.19 2.86 0.79
N MET A 374 4.04 2.00 0.22
CA MET A 374 4.04 0.54 0.45
C MET A 374 5.12 0.05 1.42
N GLY A 375 5.91 0.98 1.98
CA GLY A 375 6.98 0.68 2.91
C GLY A 375 8.00 1.81 3.00
N PRO A 376 9.02 1.68 3.86
CA PRO A 376 9.99 2.75 4.11
C PRO A 376 10.95 3.00 2.93
N ASN A 377 11.02 2.09 1.96
CA ASN A 377 11.98 2.11 0.85
C ASN A 377 11.48 2.84 -0.41
N GLY A 378 10.51 3.74 -0.25
CA GLY A 378 10.08 4.64 -1.33
C GLY A 378 9.33 3.94 -2.46
N LEU A 379 8.70 2.80 -2.17
CA LEU A 379 7.77 2.15 -3.09
C LEU A 379 6.36 2.69 -2.86
N TYR A 380 5.68 3.07 -3.93
CA TYR A 380 4.32 3.63 -3.90
C TYR A 380 3.40 2.86 -4.84
N ASN A 381 2.21 2.48 -4.36
CA ASN A 381 1.26 1.75 -5.19
C ASN A 381 0.62 2.69 -6.22
N LEU A 382 0.70 2.37 -7.50
CA LEU A 382 0.01 3.10 -8.56
C LEU A 382 -1.25 2.36 -9.05
N GLY A 383 -1.55 1.22 -8.45
CA GLY A 383 -2.43 0.19 -8.96
C GLY A 383 -3.90 0.23 -8.54
N THR A 384 -4.39 1.23 -7.80
CA THR A 384 -5.65 1.07 -7.05
C THR A 384 -6.72 2.11 -7.39
N VAL A 385 -7.97 1.63 -7.51
CA VAL A 385 -9.29 2.30 -7.62
C VAL A 385 -9.75 2.67 -9.03
N LEU A 386 -10.41 1.71 -9.68
CA LEU A 386 -11.48 2.00 -10.63
C LEU A 386 -12.78 2.17 -9.85
N THR A 387 -13.54 3.22 -10.12
CA THR A 387 -14.98 3.23 -9.83
C THR A 387 -15.73 2.94 -11.12
N SER A 388 -16.42 1.80 -11.22
CA SER A 388 -17.38 1.58 -12.31
C SER A 388 -18.61 2.45 -12.04
N ILE A 389 -19.06 3.23 -13.02
CA ILE A 389 -20.36 3.92 -12.94
C ILE A 389 -21.30 3.14 -13.85
N ASN A 390 -22.20 2.35 -13.28
CA ASN A 390 -23.23 1.65 -14.05
C ASN A 390 -24.37 2.64 -14.32
N VAL A 391 -24.31 3.39 -15.42
CA VAL A 391 -25.43 4.23 -15.88
C VAL A 391 -25.85 3.73 -17.26
N THR A 392 -26.66 2.68 -17.28
CA THR A 392 -27.59 2.48 -18.39
C THR A 392 -28.79 3.40 -18.14
N TYR A 393 -28.93 4.40 -19.02
CA TYR A 393 -29.95 5.45 -18.93
C TYR A 393 -31.40 4.93 -18.99
N ASP A 394 -31.62 3.66 -19.34
CA ASP A 394 -32.96 3.11 -19.61
C ASP A 394 -33.64 2.42 -18.40
N GLU A 395 -32.91 2.12 -17.31
CA GLU A 395 -33.47 1.41 -16.15
C GLU A 395 -33.62 2.27 -14.87
N ALA A 396 -33.49 3.60 -15.00
CA ALA A 396 -33.70 4.57 -13.90
C ALA A 396 -35.16 4.70 -13.42
N ARG A 397 -35.99 3.66 -13.59
CA ARG A 397 -37.40 3.61 -13.16
C ARG A 397 -37.64 2.92 -11.82
N LEU A 398 -36.63 2.31 -11.21
CA LEU A 398 -36.67 1.97 -9.79
C LEU A 398 -35.54 2.73 -9.08
N GLY A 399 -35.87 3.40 -7.98
CA GLY A 399 -35.00 4.33 -7.24
C GLY A 399 -33.79 3.71 -6.54
N GLU A 400 -33.19 2.67 -7.11
CA GLU A 400 -31.91 2.12 -6.69
C GLU A 400 -30.81 2.84 -7.49
N ILE A 401 -30.16 3.80 -6.84
CA ILE A 401 -28.95 4.42 -7.36
C ILE A 401 -27.88 3.34 -7.32
N TYR A 402 -27.57 2.70 -8.46
CA TYR A 402 -26.44 1.79 -8.53
C TYR A 402 -25.16 2.56 -8.20
N SER A 403 -24.59 2.26 -7.04
CA SER A 403 -23.33 2.78 -6.54
C SER A 403 -22.15 2.26 -7.34
N GLY A 404 -21.07 3.02 -7.36
CA GLY A 404 -19.86 2.58 -8.04
C GLY A 404 -19.15 1.48 -7.26
N GLN A 405 -18.49 0.54 -7.94
CA GLN A 405 -17.66 -0.50 -7.31
C GLN A 405 -16.20 -0.08 -7.28
N VAL A 406 -15.50 -0.23 -6.15
CA VAL A 406 -14.05 -0.02 -6.04
C VAL A 406 -13.32 -1.32 -6.33
N VAL A 407 -12.42 -1.31 -7.32
CA VAL A 407 -11.55 -2.45 -7.65
C VAL A 407 -10.08 -2.06 -7.82
N GLU A 408 -9.17 -2.96 -7.46
CA GLU A 408 -7.75 -2.84 -7.79
C GLU A 408 -7.57 -3.12 -9.30
N LEU A 409 -7.08 -2.13 -10.04
CA LEU A 409 -6.95 -2.23 -11.49
C LEU A 409 -5.76 -3.12 -11.87
N ALA A 410 -4.63 -2.89 -11.21
CA ALA A 410 -3.37 -3.48 -11.57
C ALA A 410 -2.42 -3.58 -10.38
N THR A 411 -1.54 -4.56 -10.38
CA THR A 411 -0.48 -4.74 -9.37
C THR A 411 0.80 -4.01 -9.79
N THR A 412 0.69 -2.68 -9.92
CA THR A 412 1.76 -1.79 -10.40
C THR A 412 2.17 -0.77 -9.34
N ALA A 413 3.46 -0.65 -9.08
CA ALA A 413 4.05 0.30 -8.15
C ALA A 413 5.18 1.11 -8.80
N PHE A 414 5.59 2.20 -8.16
CA PHE A 414 6.74 3.01 -8.57
C PHE A 414 7.69 3.23 -7.40
N SER A 415 8.98 2.97 -7.62
CA SER A 415 10.04 3.23 -6.65
C SER A 415 10.65 4.59 -6.92
N ILE A 416 10.54 5.54 -5.99
CA ILE A 416 11.09 6.90 -6.17
C ILE A 416 12.62 6.97 -6.05
N TYR A 417 13.25 6.04 -5.33
CA TYR A 417 14.72 6.05 -5.19
C TYR A 417 15.41 5.38 -6.38
N LYS A 418 14.75 4.38 -6.97
CA LYS A 418 15.22 3.70 -8.18
C LYS A 418 14.69 4.35 -9.46
N GLU A 419 13.64 5.17 -9.35
CA GLU A 419 12.94 5.82 -10.45
C GLU A 419 12.54 4.82 -11.56
N SER A 420 11.85 3.75 -11.13
CA SER A 420 11.40 2.69 -12.03
C SER A 420 10.07 2.10 -11.55
N PHE A 421 9.30 1.58 -12.49
CA PHE A 421 8.10 0.83 -12.16
C PHE A 421 8.44 -0.60 -11.76
N ILE A 422 7.50 -1.17 -11.03
CA ILE A 422 7.52 -2.56 -10.60
C ILE A 422 6.12 -3.09 -10.83
N GLN A 423 6.05 -4.13 -11.63
CA GLN A 423 4.82 -4.86 -11.90
C GLN A 423 5.01 -6.28 -11.39
N ARG A 424 4.01 -6.79 -10.67
CA ARG A 424 3.95 -8.22 -10.34
C ARG A 424 2.68 -8.79 -10.92
N ARG A 425 2.65 -10.11 -11.07
CA ARG A 425 1.48 -10.82 -11.57
C ARG A 425 0.31 -10.65 -10.62
N PHE A 426 -0.85 -10.33 -11.17
CA PHE A 426 -2.13 -10.33 -10.52
C PHE A 426 -2.49 -11.79 -10.19
N VAL A 427 -2.38 -12.14 -8.91
CA VAL A 427 -2.83 -13.45 -8.43
C VAL A 427 -4.25 -13.28 -7.93
N ARG A 428 -5.22 -13.81 -8.69
CA ARG A 428 -6.63 -13.82 -8.31
C ARG A 428 -6.76 -14.48 -6.95
N CYS A 429 -7.32 -13.75 -5.97
CA CYS A 429 -7.74 -14.37 -4.72
C CYS A 429 -8.77 -15.44 -5.07
N ALA A 430 -8.55 -16.66 -4.58
CA ALA A 430 -9.46 -17.79 -4.81
C ALA A 430 -10.75 -17.56 -4.00
N GLY A 431 -11.66 -16.75 -4.55
CA GLY A 431 -12.97 -16.44 -4.00
C GLY A 431 -13.74 -15.57 -4.97
N ASP A 432 -14.79 -16.12 -5.58
CA ASP A 432 -15.75 -15.36 -6.42
C ASP A 432 -16.72 -14.54 -5.53
N SER A 433 -16.21 -13.82 -4.53
CA SER A 433 -17.02 -13.05 -3.61
C SER A 433 -16.88 -11.56 -3.93
N THR A 434 -17.67 -11.08 -4.88
CA THR A 434 -18.05 -9.67 -4.88
C THR A 434 -18.83 -9.43 -3.59
N ILE A 435 -18.32 -8.58 -2.70
CA ILE A 435 -18.98 -8.31 -1.42
C ILE A 435 -19.95 -7.15 -1.64
N TYR A 436 -21.24 -7.40 -1.42
CA TYR A 436 -22.26 -6.36 -1.39
C TYR A 436 -22.18 -5.64 -0.04
N CYS A 437 -21.72 -4.40 -0.07
CA CYS A 437 -21.57 -3.50 1.07
C CYS A 437 -22.76 -2.52 1.16
N LEU A 438 -22.99 -1.94 2.34
CA LEU A 438 -23.83 -0.74 2.45
C LEU A 438 -23.11 0.46 1.80
N PRO A 439 -23.85 1.50 1.35
CA PRO A 439 -23.28 2.70 0.74
C PRO A 439 -22.17 3.34 1.57
N MET A 440 -20.94 3.06 1.17
CA MET A 440 -19.72 3.62 1.78
C MET A 440 -19.49 5.01 1.21
N GLN A 441 -19.35 6.02 2.05
CA GLN A 441 -18.80 7.30 1.60
C GLN A 441 -17.31 7.11 1.26
N TYR A 442 -17.00 6.78 0.00
CA TYR A 442 -15.62 6.78 -0.46
C TYR A 442 -15.20 8.24 -0.65
N GLU A 443 -14.64 8.88 0.37
CA GLU A 443 -14.13 10.25 0.22
C GLU A 443 -12.60 10.29 0.28
N PRO A 444 -11.89 10.13 -0.85
CA PRO A 444 -10.55 10.67 -0.96
C PRO A 444 -10.56 12.18 -1.24
N SER A 445 -11.75 12.76 -1.49
CA SER A 445 -12.23 14.05 -0.96
C SER A 445 -13.36 14.73 -1.77
N LEU A 446 -14.22 14.02 -2.55
CA LEU A 446 -15.58 14.49 -2.93
C LEU A 446 -16.47 13.56 -3.81
N TYR A 447 -16.36 12.21 -3.81
CA TYR A 447 -17.17 11.38 -4.72
C TYR A 447 -17.76 10.09 -4.12
N GLY A 448 -19.07 10.11 -3.88
CA GLY A 448 -19.97 8.98 -4.10
C GLY A 448 -20.01 7.90 -3.04
N LEU A 449 -21.23 7.41 -2.79
CA LEU A 449 -21.48 6.19 -2.04
C LEU A 449 -21.08 4.98 -2.93
N CYS A 450 -20.26 4.07 -2.41
CA CYS A 450 -19.86 2.81 -3.04
C CYS A 450 -20.48 1.65 -2.25
N ASP A 451 -21.33 0.83 -2.87
CA ASP A 451 -21.98 -0.31 -2.20
C ASP A 451 -21.24 -1.63 -2.48
N CYS A 452 -20.09 -1.63 -3.16
CA CYS A 452 -19.40 -2.89 -3.52
C CYS A 452 -17.87 -2.71 -3.56
N GLU A 453 -17.14 -3.64 -2.93
CA GLU A 453 -15.68 -3.75 -3.08
C GLU A 453 -15.31 -5.19 -3.43
N GLU A 454 -14.35 -5.37 -4.34
CA GLU A 454 -13.71 -6.67 -4.55
C GLU A 454 -12.65 -6.91 -3.48
N PRO A 455 -12.51 -8.14 -2.95
CA PRO A 455 -11.42 -8.48 -2.05
C PRO A 455 -10.09 -8.12 -2.72
N LEU A 456 -9.39 -7.14 -2.13
CA LEU A 456 -8.11 -6.64 -2.63
C LEU A 456 -7.10 -7.80 -2.76
N THR A 457 -6.22 -7.70 -3.75
CA THR A 457 -5.36 -8.83 -4.14
C THR A 457 -4.29 -9.17 -3.10
N THR A 458 -3.66 -10.35 -3.26
CA THR A 458 -2.45 -10.77 -2.52
C THR A 458 -1.35 -9.69 -2.47
N TRP A 459 -1.28 -8.81 -3.47
CA TRP A 459 -0.35 -7.67 -3.50
C TRP A 459 -0.58 -6.67 -2.36
N SER A 460 -1.84 -6.29 -2.18
CA SER A 460 -2.30 -5.43 -1.09
C SER A 460 -2.26 -6.17 0.25
N GLU A 461 -2.33 -7.50 0.23
CA GLU A 461 -2.15 -8.32 1.43
C GLU A 461 -0.71 -8.31 1.95
N GLU A 462 0.28 -8.40 1.06
CA GLU A 462 1.71 -8.42 1.37
C GLU A 462 2.25 -7.10 1.93
N HIS A 463 1.62 -5.97 1.56
CA HIS A 463 2.10 -4.64 1.92
C HIS A 463 1.16 -3.94 2.91
N PRO A 464 1.48 -3.98 4.22
CA PRO A 464 0.57 -3.49 5.28
C PRO A 464 0.28 -1.98 5.25
N SER A 465 1.07 -1.21 4.51
CA SER A 465 0.85 0.24 4.34
C SER A 465 -0.13 0.59 3.25
N ILE A 466 -0.59 -0.38 2.47
CA ILE A 466 -1.71 -0.18 1.54
C ILE A 466 -3.01 -0.27 2.36
N PRO A 467 -3.80 0.82 2.41
CA PRO A 467 -5.12 0.76 3.03
C PRO A 467 -5.98 -0.27 2.31
N ARG A 468 -6.64 -1.14 3.07
CA ARG A 468 -7.54 -2.16 2.52
C ARG A 468 -8.81 -2.27 3.34
N TRP A 469 -9.93 -2.54 2.68
CA TRP A 469 -11.18 -2.85 3.36
C TRP A 469 -11.37 -4.36 3.41
N VAL A 470 -11.82 -4.85 4.55
CA VAL A 470 -12.07 -6.28 4.76
C VAL A 470 -13.43 -6.42 5.42
N GLU A 471 -14.23 -7.35 4.91
CA GLU A 471 -15.43 -7.82 5.60
C GLU A 471 -15.02 -8.85 6.65
N LEU A 472 -15.35 -8.57 7.90
CA LEU A 472 -15.17 -9.48 9.01
C LEU A 472 -16.41 -10.38 9.09
N ASP A 473 -16.36 -11.51 8.39
CA ASP A 473 -17.35 -12.59 8.56
C ASP A 473 -17.03 -13.38 9.85
N THR A 474 -17.95 -13.32 10.81
CA THR A 474 -17.80 -14.03 12.09
C THR A 474 -18.23 -15.50 12.02
N ASP A 475 -18.92 -15.92 10.96
CA ASP A 475 -19.50 -17.26 10.81
C ASP A 475 -18.67 -18.22 9.92
N SER A 476 -17.86 -17.73 8.96
CA SER A 476 -17.15 -18.61 8.01
C SER A 476 -15.89 -19.30 8.54
N ARG A 477 -15.40 -18.96 9.73
CA ARG A 477 -14.36 -19.78 10.40
C ARG A 477 -15.00 -20.55 11.55
N ARG A 478 -15.40 -21.80 11.28
CA ARG A 478 -15.34 -22.87 12.29
C ARG A 478 -13.88 -23.01 12.73
N LEU A 479 -13.45 -22.08 13.57
CA LEU A 479 -12.18 -22.15 14.27
C LEU A 479 -12.25 -23.37 15.16
N ASP A 480 -11.29 -24.26 14.93
CA ASP A 480 -10.95 -25.32 15.86
C ASP A 480 -10.91 -24.71 17.27
N ALA A 481 -11.69 -25.25 18.20
CA ALA A 481 -11.87 -24.64 19.53
C ALA A 481 -10.53 -24.50 20.27
N ASP A 482 -9.57 -25.35 19.91
CA ASP A 482 -8.20 -25.34 20.44
C ASP A 482 -7.32 -24.21 19.84
N LYS A 483 -7.66 -23.66 18.67
CA LYS A 483 -7.03 -22.46 18.09
C LYS A 483 -7.75 -21.16 18.43
N ALA A 484 -9.06 -21.21 18.67
CA ALA A 484 -9.87 -20.03 19.03
C ALA A 484 -9.47 -19.42 20.39
N ALA A 485 -8.89 -20.21 21.29
CA ALA A 485 -8.32 -19.72 22.55
C ALA A 485 -7.01 -18.95 22.36
N GLU A 486 -6.35 -19.08 21.21
CA GLU A 486 -5.09 -18.39 20.90
C GLU A 486 -5.28 -17.09 20.10
N ASP A 487 -6.43 -16.92 19.44
CA ASP A 487 -6.79 -15.70 18.72
C ASP A 487 -7.45 -14.69 19.68
N GLY A 488 -6.64 -13.85 20.33
CA GLY A 488 -7.09 -12.81 21.26
C GLY A 488 -8.12 -11.84 20.66
N ILE A 489 -8.19 -11.77 19.33
CA ILE A 489 -9.17 -10.99 18.56
C ILE A 489 -10.56 -11.59 18.66
N VAL A 490 -10.70 -12.92 18.54
CA VAL A 490 -11.99 -13.61 18.59
C VAL A 490 -12.52 -13.67 20.01
N LEU A 491 -11.63 -13.85 21.00
CA LEU A 491 -11.97 -13.76 22.42
C LEU A 491 -12.48 -12.36 22.77
N TYR A 492 -11.79 -11.30 22.32
CA TYR A 492 -12.19 -9.93 22.62
C TYR A 492 -13.41 -9.46 21.81
N LEU A 493 -13.52 -9.78 20.51
CA LEU A 493 -14.72 -9.53 19.70
C LEU A 493 -15.95 -10.27 20.26
N ARG A 494 -15.77 -11.49 20.79
CA ARG A 494 -16.81 -12.20 21.55
C ARG A 494 -17.14 -11.51 22.88
N GLU A 495 -16.15 -11.02 23.63
CA GLU A 495 -16.37 -10.32 24.92
C GLU A 495 -17.03 -8.95 24.75
N VAL A 496 -16.73 -8.23 23.67
CA VAL A 496 -17.35 -6.92 23.34
C VAL A 496 -18.83 -7.06 22.96
N LYS A 497 -19.39 -8.28 22.90
CA LYS A 497 -20.84 -8.55 22.67
C LYS A 497 -21.41 -7.83 21.43
N CYS A 498 -20.61 -7.53 20.43
CA CYS A 498 -21.17 -7.01 19.19
C CYS A 498 -21.68 -8.20 18.36
N ARG A 499 -22.98 -8.20 18.08
CA ARG A 499 -23.62 -9.06 17.08
C ARG A 499 -23.15 -8.60 15.69
N LEU A 500 -21.89 -8.88 15.36
CA LEU A 500 -21.29 -8.51 14.08
C LEU A 500 -21.55 -9.66 13.12
N GLU A 501 -22.74 -9.71 12.53
CA GLU A 501 -23.02 -10.70 11.48
C GLU A 501 -22.19 -10.38 10.22
N LEU A 502 -21.91 -9.10 9.93
CA LEU A 502 -20.95 -8.62 8.92
C LEU A 502 -20.47 -7.20 9.29
N GLU A 503 -19.16 -6.98 9.46
CA GLU A 503 -18.60 -5.61 9.70
C GLU A 503 -17.46 -5.29 8.73
N LEU A 504 -17.52 -4.10 8.14
CA LEU A 504 -16.47 -3.57 7.27
C LEU A 504 -15.38 -2.89 8.10
N CYS A 505 -14.15 -3.32 7.88
CA CYS A 505 -12.98 -2.86 8.60
C CYS A 505 -11.95 -2.26 7.62
N LEU A 506 -11.52 -1.02 7.87
CA LEU A 506 -10.34 -0.45 7.19
C LEU A 506 -9.08 -0.92 7.91
N ILE A 507 -8.18 -1.56 7.18
CA ILE A 507 -6.87 -1.98 7.67
C ILE A 507 -5.80 -1.05 7.10
N VAL A 508 -5.00 -0.45 7.98
CA VAL A 508 -3.82 0.37 7.65
C VAL A 508 -2.65 0.02 8.58
N GLY A 509 -1.40 0.29 8.19
CA GLY A 509 -0.25 -0.04 9.03
C GLY A 509 1.12 0.20 8.40
N ASP A 510 2.19 -0.26 9.04
CA ASP A 510 3.57 -0.13 8.53
C ASP A 510 4.46 -1.37 8.77
N GLU A 511 5.60 -1.31 9.46
CA GLU A 511 6.36 -2.49 9.89
C GLU A 511 6.14 -2.81 11.37
N ASP A 512 5.68 -1.84 12.16
CA ASP A 512 5.53 -1.93 13.61
C ASP A 512 4.08 -2.04 14.08
N PHE A 513 3.12 -1.45 13.36
CA PHE A 513 1.69 -1.55 13.72
C PHE A 513 0.75 -2.00 12.59
N GLN A 514 -0.30 -2.73 12.96
CA GLN A 514 -1.46 -3.00 12.12
C GLN A 514 -2.70 -2.47 12.82
N ILE A 515 -3.45 -1.64 12.11
CA ILE A 515 -4.58 -0.86 12.61
C ILE A 515 -5.82 -1.32 11.87
N HIS A 516 -6.86 -1.64 12.62
CA HIS A 516 -8.16 -2.09 12.14
C HIS A 516 -9.20 -1.10 12.63
N VAL A 517 -9.72 -0.29 11.71
CA VAL A 517 -10.71 0.75 11.97
C VAL A 517 -12.10 0.17 11.67
N THR A 518 -12.95 0.17 12.69
CA THR A 518 -14.28 -0.48 12.69
C THR A 518 -15.35 0.53 13.13
N SER A 519 -16.63 0.21 13.00
CA SER A 519 -17.72 1.10 13.41
C SER A 519 -17.77 1.35 14.93
N GLU A 520 -17.22 0.44 15.74
CA GLU A 520 -17.21 0.55 17.21
C GLU A 520 -15.89 1.09 17.79
N GLY A 521 -14.77 0.91 17.08
CA GLY A 521 -13.48 1.44 17.52
C GLY A 521 -12.32 1.10 16.60
N ILE A 522 -11.10 1.28 17.14
CA ILE A 522 -9.85 0.96 16.45
C ILE A 522 -9.12 -0.14 17.21
N LEU A 523 -8.88 -1.27 16.54
CA LEU A 523 -8.00 -2.33 17.03
C LEU A 523 -6.57 -2.08 16.53
N VAL A 524 -5.62 -2.05 17.46
CA VAL A 524 -4.20 -1.82 17.23
C VAL A 524 -3.41 -3.06 17.62
N TRP A 525 -2.66 -3.60 16.68
CA TRP A 525 -1.66 -4.65 16.90
C TRP A 525 -0.27 -4.07 16.78
N SER A 526 0.57 -4.31 17.79
CA SER A 526 1.97 -3.90 17.81
C SER A 526 2.90 -5.08 17.63
N PHE A 527 3.88 -4.92 16.75
CA PHE A 527 4.97 -5.84 16.46
C PHE A 527 6.33 -5.20 16.80
N THR A 528 6.35 -4.29 17.77
CA THR A 528 7.55 -3.52 18.14
C THR A 528 8.57 -4.33 18.93
N GLU A 529 8.13 -5.35 19.68
CA GLU A 529 9.07 -6.25 20.36
C GLU A 529 9.77 -7.17 19.36
N GLY A 530 11.10 -7.19 19.42
CA GLY A 530 11.92 -7.94 18.49
C GLY A 530 11.79 -9.44 18.72
N THR A 531 10.95 -10.11 17.93
CA THR A 531 10.96 -11.56 17.82
C THR A 531 12.28 -11.97 17.17
N ARG A 532 13.15 -12.66 17.92
CA ARG A 532 14.33 -13.28 17.32
C ARG A 532 13.85 -14.41 16.42
N LEU A 533 13.81 -14.15 15.12
CA LEU A 533 13.61 -15.20 14.12
C LEU A 533 14.89 -16.06 14.11
N PRO A 534 14.82 -17.36 14.50
CA PRO A 534 16.00 -18.22 14.68
C PRO A 534 16.90 -18.32 13.44
N ALA A 535 16.36 -17.99 12.28
CA ALA A 535 16.97 -18.15 10.98
C ALA A 535 17.79 -16.95 10.48
N MET A 536 17.75 -15.82 11.19
CA MET A 536 18.43 -14.61 10.73
C MET A 536 19.92 -14.60 11.07
N ASP A 537 20.35 -15.25 12.15
CA ASP A 537 21.76 -15.26 12.60
C ASP A 537 22.60 -16.37 11.94
N GLY A 538 21.99 -17.20 11.08
CA GLY A 538 22.56 -18.45 10.59
C GLY A 538 22.71 -19.49 11.73
N PRO A 539 23.14 -20.73 11.43
CA PRO A 539 23.43 -21.71 12.48
C PRO A 539 24.44 -21.13 13.49
N GLU A 540 24.14 -21.18 14.80
CA GLU A 540 24.82 -20.49 15.93
C GLU A 540 26.37 -20.52 15.89
N SER A 541 26.92 -21.52 15.20
CA SER A 541 28.33 -21.71 14.90
C SER A 541 29.01 -20.72 13.92
N LEU A 542 28.29 -19.76 13.31
CA LEU A 542 28.83 -18.82 12.29
C LEU A 542 29.43 -17.51 12.83
N ARG A 543 29.46 -17.28 14.16
CA ARG A 543 30.01 -16.05 14.77
C ARG A 543 31.51 -15.77 14.51
N GLY A 544 32.21 -16.60 13.74
CA GLY A 544 33.66 -16.51 13.52
C GLY A 544 34.15 -16.07 12.12
N ALA A 545 33.29 -15.94 11.10
CA ALA A 545 33.76 -15.71 9.73
C ALA A 545 33.85 -14.22 9.35
N LYS A 546 35.07 -13.65 9.39
CA LYS A 546 35.41 -12.35 8.80
C LYS A 546 35.57 -12.51 7.29
N ASN A 547 34.54 -12.21 6.50
CA ASN A 547 34.65 -11.86 5.07
C ASN A 547 33.27 -11.38 4.58
N GLU A 548 32.90 -10.14 4.89
CA GLU A 548 31.74 -9.48 4.26
C GLU A 548 32.19 -8.89 2.91
N PRO A 549 31.58 -9.25 1.76
CA PRO A 549 31.89 -8.62 0.48
C PRO A 549 31.33 -7.18 0.44
N SER A 550 32.20 -6.20 0.13
CA SER A 550 31.91 -4.77 0.19
C SER A 550 31.39 -4.14 -1.11
N THR A 551 31.26 -4.92 -2.20
CA THR A 551 30.95 -4.38 -3.54
C THR A 551 29.88 -5.20 -4.25
N LEU A 552 28.84 -4.51 -4.72
CA LEU A 552 27.75 -5.06 -5.52
C LEU A 552 28.20 -5.31 -6.96
N SER A 553 27.68 -6.39 -7.57
CA SER A 553 27.73 -6.61 -9.01
C SER A 553 26.59 -5.85 -9.70
N THR A 554 26.77 -5.48 -10.98
CA THR A 554 25.72 -4.89 -11.80
C THR A 554 24.59 -5.90 -12.05
N PRO A 555 23.31 -5.49 -12.01
CA PRO A 555 22.19 -6.40 -12.26
C PRO A 555 22.24 -6.94 -13.70
N VAL A 556 22.07 -8.26 -13.83
CA VAL A 556 21.80 -8.90 -15.13
C VAL A 556 20.42 -8.43 -15.57
N ARG A 557 20.32 -7.81 -16.77
CA ARG A 557 19.03 -7.37 -17.32
C ARG A 557 18.08 -8.57 -17.44
N PRO A 558 16.77 -8.41 -17.18
CA PRO A 558 15.80 -9.46 -17.47
C PRO A 558 15.87 -9.78 -18.97
N ILE A 559 16.22 -11.02 -19.29
CA ILE A 559 16.18 -11.51 -20.66
C ILE A 559 14.72 -11.77 -20.98
N HIS A 560 14.11 -10.93 -21.82
CA HIS A 560 12.82 -11.21 -22.43
C HIS A 560 12.98 -12.44 -23.34
N LEU A 561 12.58 -13.60 -22.87
CA LEU A 561 12.45 -14.79 -23.70
C LEU A 561 11.20 -14.61 -24.57
N LEU A 562 11.40 -14.20 -25.82
CA LEU A 562 10.34 -14.21 -26.83
C LEU A 562 9.97 -15.67 -27.16
N PRO A 563 8.67 -15.99 -27.37
CA PRO A 563 8.28 -17.30 -27.86
C PRO A 563 8.81 -17.50 -29.29
N PHE A 564 9.52 -18.60 -29.52
CA PHE A 564 9.92 -19.03 -30.86
C PHE A 564 8.67 -19.34 -31.67
N VAL A 565 8.49 -18.61 -32.78
CA VAL A 565 7.60 -19.02 -33.88
C VAL A 565 8.35 -20.11 -34.64
N ALA A 566 7.77 -21.31 -34.68
CA ALA A 566 8.23 -22.38 -35.56
C ALA A 566 7.59 -22.17 -36.94
N ASP A 567 8.41 -22.04 -37.97
CA ASP A 567 8.04 -22.26 -39.37
C ASP A 567 7.93 -23.76 -39.67
#